data_AF-A0A7C7LYL0-F1
#
_entry.id   AF-A0A7C7LYL0-F1
#
_cell.length_a   1.000
_cell.length_b   1.000
_cell.length_c   1.000
_cell.angle_alpha   90.00
_cell.angle_beta   90.00
_cell.angle_gamma   90.00
#
_symmetry.space_group_name_H-M   'P 1'
#
loop_
_entity.id
_entity.type
_entity.pdbx_description
1 polymer ?
#
loop_
_entity_poly.entity_id
_entity_poly.type
_entity_poly.pdbx_seq_one_letter_code
_entity_poly.pdbx_strand_id
1 'polypeptide(L)'
;MTVTRRQFTKVAGIGAAGLAMVWQQACAQVAETGEVSTETLRTLLDAQGSRGIYEREEEFERLRRAVANSIQISNELRSFPLNDDEQPLTIFRRG
;
A
#
# COMPACT_ATOMS: atom_id res chain seq x y z
N MET A 1 -12.39 23.21 0.94
CA MET A 1 -12.31 22.12 1.94
C MET A 1 -11.25 22.52 2.97
N THR A 2 -11.62 22.74 4.23
CA THR A 2 -10.68 23.18 5.29
C THR A 2 -10.30 21.97 6.13
N VAL A 3 -9.09 21.43 5.90
CA VAL A 3 -8.55 20.32 6.71
C VAL A 3 -8.09 20.88 8.05
N THR A 4 -8.68 20.39 9.13
CA THR A 4 -8.32 20.83 10.48
C THR A 4 -6.95 20.28 10.90
N ARG A 5 -6.22 21.00 11.77
CA ARG A 5 -4.88 20.61 12.25
C ARG A 5 -4.85 19.18 12.79
N ARG A 6 -5.93 18.73 13.46
CA ARG A 6 -6.10 17.36 14.00
C ARG A 6 -6.30 16.30 12.91
N GLN A 7 -6.98 16.62 11.81
CA GLN A 7 -7.07 15.76 10.62
C GLN A 7 -5.74 15.69 9.89
N PHE A 8 -5.02 16.81 9.80
CA PHE A 8 -3.67 16.85 9.26
C PHE A 8 -2.70 16.00 10.10
N THR A 9 -2.74 16.06 11.44
CA THR A 9 -1.91 15.21 12.32
C THR A 9 -2.30 13.74 12.29
N LYS A 10 -3.56 13.39 11.98
CA LYS A 10 -3.97 11.98 11.77
C LYS A 10 -3.39 11.42 10.47
N VAL A 11 -3.43 12.21 9.39
CA VAL A 11 -2.86 11.86 8.08
C VAL A 11 -1.32 11.90 8.13
N ALA A 12 -0.73 12.82 8.89
CA ALA A 12 0.71 12.95 9.06
C ALA A 12 1.31 12.08 10.18
N GLY A 13 0.47 11.55 11.08
CA GLY A 13 0.90 10.74 12.24
C GLY A 13 1.31 9.33 11.85
N ILE A 14 0.73 8.80 10.77
CA ILE A 14 1.33 7.75 9.96
C ILE A 14 2.04 8.47 8.81
N GLY A 15 3.19 9.07 9.08
CA GLY A 15 4.01 9.65 8.01
C GLY A 15 4.31 8.60 6.93
N ALA A 16 4.83 9.02 5.77
CA ALA A 16 5.17 8.10 4.67
C ALA A 16 5.97 6.86 5.13
N ALA A 17 6.80 7.01 6.16
CA ALA A 17 7.53 5.91 6.80
C ALA A 17 6.63 4.88 7.53
N GLY A 18 5.60 5.33 8.25
CA GLY A 18 4.65 4.44 8.92
C GLY A 18 3.79 3.67 7.91
N LEU A 19 3.38 4.33 6.82
CA LEU A 19 2.69 3.70 5.71
C LEU A 19 3.56 2.65 5.02
N ALA A 20 4.84 2.96 4.81
CA ALA A 20 5.80 2.01 4.26
C ALA A 20 5.96 0.78 5.16
N MET A 21 6.00 0.95 6.49
CA MET A 21 6.07 -0.17 7.43
C MET A 21 4.82 -1.06 7.39
N VAL A 22 3.63 -0.46 7.39
CA VAL A 22 2.36 -1.21 7.29
C VAL A 22 2.28 -1.94 5.94
N TRP A 23 2.79 -1.32 4.87
CA TRP A 23 2.91 -1.99 3.57
C TRP A 23 3.87 -3.18 3.62
N GLN A 24 5.03 -3.06 4.26
CA GLN A 24 5.96 -4.19 4.45
C GLN A 24 5.32 -5.32 5.27
N GLN A 25 4.54 -4.98 6.29
CA GLN A 25 3.77 -5.97 7.05
C GLN A 25 2.75 -6.70 6.17
N ALA A 26 2.03 -5.98 5.30
CA ALA A 26 1.12 -6.59 4.34
C ALA A 26 1.86 -7.54 3.38
N CYS A 27 3.04 -7.14 2.89
CA CYS A 27 3.88 -8.00 2.06
C CYS A 27 4.29 -9.30 2.77
N ALA A 28 4.69 -9.22 4.04
CA ALA A 28 5.05 -10.38 4.85
C ALA A 28 3.84 -11.32 5.04
N GLN A 29 2.66 -10.77 5.33
CA GLN A 29 1.43 -11.56 5.51
C GLN A 29 1.02 -12.30 4.23
N VAL A 30 1.12 -11.65 3.08
CA VAL A 30 0.84 -12.28 1.78
C VAL A 30 1.86 -13.38 1.47
N ALA A 31 3.14 -13.18 1.82
CA ALA A 31 4.16 -14.20 1.62
C ALA A 31 3.94 -15.45 2.50
N GLU A 32 3.42 -15.27 3.72
CA GLU A 32 3.20 -16.36 4.67
C GLU A 32 1.86 -17.07 4.48
N THR A 33 0.79 -16.31 4.24
CA THR A 33 -0.59 -16.81 4.28
C THR A 33 -1.35 -16.64 2.96
N GLY A 34 -0.80 -15.88 2.01
CA GLY A 34 -1.50 -15.48 0.78
C GLY A 34 -2.51 -14.34 0.97
N GLU A 35 -2.71 -13.87 2.20
CA GLU A 35 -3.75 -12.92 2.54
C GLU A 35 -3.21 -11.73 3.36
N VAL A 36 -3.91 -10.59 3.27
CA VAL A 36 -3.68 -9.44 4.15
C VAL A 36 -4.66 -9.51 5.32
N SER A 37 -4.18 -9.27 6.53
CA SER A 37 -5.04 -9.23 7.72
C SER A 37 -6.00 -8.03 7.70
N THR A 38 -7.15 -8.17 8.36
CA THR A 38 -8.15 -7.10 8.43
C THR A 38 -7.62 -5.85 9.12
N GLU A 39 -6.79 -6.00 10.16
CA GLU A 39 -6.16 -4.90 10.87
C GLU A 39 -5.15 -4.12 10.02
N THR A 40 -4.29 -4.85 9.30
CA THR A 40 -3.32 -4.24 8.36
C THR A 40 -4.05 -3.51 7.24
N LEU A 41 -5.10 -4.11 6.67
CA LEU A 41 -5.90 -3.45 5.64
C LEU A 41 -6.59 -2.18 6.15
N ARG A 42 -7.21 -2.22 7.34
CA ARG A 42 -7.83 -1.02 7.95
C ARG A 42 -6.82 0.09 8.13
N THR A 43 -5.61 -0.24 8.58
CA THR A 43 -4.54 0.75 8.78
C THR A 43 -4.11 1.38 7.45
N LEU A 44 -4.01 0.60 6.37
CA LEU A 44 -3.72 1.12 5.03
C LEU A 44 -4.83 2.02 4.50
N LEU A 45 -6.09 1.62 4.67
CA LEU A 45 -7.25 2.38 4.18
C LEU A 45 -7.48 3.66 4.98
N ASP A 46 -7.31 3.63 6.30
CA ASP A 46 -7.41 4.79 7.19
C ASP A 46 -6.34 5.85 6.90
N ALA A 47 -5.22 5.47 6.27
CA ALA A 47 -4.20 6.41 5.83
C ALA A 47 -4.53 7.10 4.49
N GLN A 48 -5.41 6.51 3.67
CA GLN A 48 -5.85 7.08 2.39
C GLN A 48 -7.04 8.05 2.54
N GLY A 49 -7.77 7.99 3.66
CA GLY A 49 -8.96 8.82 3.84
C GLY A 49 -9.55 8.75 5.25
N SER A 50 -10.80 9.20 5.40
CA SER A 50 -11.49 9.18 6.69
C SER A 50 -11.83 7.75 7.11
N ARG A 51 -11.54 7.41 8.38
CA ARG A 51 -11.90 6.13 9.00
C ARG A 51 -13.35 5.75 8.72
N GLY A 52 -13.57 4.53 8.24
CA GLY A 52 -14.90 3.97 8.00
C GLY A 52 -15.47 4.15 6.59
N ILE A 53 -14.71 4.73 5.66
CA ILE A 53 -15.11 4.85 4.23
C ILE A 53 -15.39 3.51 3.53
N TYR A 54 -14.93 2.39 4.10
CA TYR A 54 -15.12 1.04 3.56
C TYR A 54 -15.68 0.07 4.61
N GLU A 55 -16.73 0.48 5.34
CA GLU A 55 -17.36 -0.35 6.39
C GLU A 55 -18.28 -1.45 5.83
N ARG A 56 -18.62 -1.42 4.54
CA ARG A 56 -19.36 -2.51 3.92
C ARG A 56 -18.47 -3.74 3.79
N GLU A 57 -18.87 -4.82 4.45
CA GLU A 57 -18.10 -6.08 4.51
C GLU A 57 -17.67 -6.59 3.13
N GLU A 58 -18.58 -6.58 2.15
CA GLU A 58 -18.27 -7.03 0.79
C GLU A 58 -17.22 -6.16 0.10
N GLU A 59 -17.26 -4.84 0.31
CA GLU A 59 -16.28 -3.90 -0.24
C GLU A 59 -14.92 -4.06 0.45
N PHE A 60 -14.95 -4.27 1.77
CA PHE A 60 -13.74 -4.54 2.56
C PHE A 60 -13.02 -5.80 2.09
N GLU A 61 -13.73 -6.91 1.88
CA GLU A 61 -13.14 -8.15 1.37
C GLU A 61 -12.69 -8.05 -0.10
N ARG A 62 -13.33 -7.21 -0.91
CA ARG A 62 -12.82 -6.89 -2.26
C ARG A 62 -11.51 -6.12 -2.19
N LEU A 63 -11.41 -5.13 -1.30
CA LEU A 63 -10.18 -4.36 -1.09
C LEU A 63 -9.06 -5.24 -0.55
N ARG A 64 -9.35 -6.16 0.37
CA ARG A 64 -8.38 -7.12 0.90
C ARG A 64 -7.74 -7.96 -0.19
N ARG A 65 -8.56 -8.52 -1.08
CA ARG A 65 -8.10 -9.26 -2.26
C ARG A 65 -7.33 -8.38 -3.24
N ALA A 66 -7.79 -7.15 -3.49
CA ALA A 66 -7.10 -6.24 -4.39
C ALA A 66 -5.68 -5.87 -3.88
N VAL A 67 -5.52 -5.64 -2.57
CA VAL A 67 -4.21 -5.36 -1.98
C VAL A 67 -3.30 -6.59 -2.07
N ALA A 68 -3.81 -7.79 -1.77
CA ALA A 68 -3.03 -9.03 -1.93
C ALA A 68 -2.54 -9.22 -3.37
N ASN A 69 -3.43 -9.04 -4.36
CA ASN A 69 -3.08 -9.10 -5.77
C ASN A 69 -2.04 -8.04 -6.16
N SER A 70 -2.18 -6.81 -5.66
CA SER A 70 -1.21 -5.74 -5.92
C SER A 70 0.19 -6.08 -5.39
N ILE A 71 0.27 -6.74 -4.23
CA ILE A 71 1.53 -7.19 -3.64
C ILE A 71 2.15 -8.29 -4.50
N GLN A 72 1.34 -9.28 -4.92
CA GLN A 72 1.80 -10.37 -5.79
C GLN A 72 2.37 -9.82 -7.11
N ILE A 73 1.61 -8.98 -7.81
CA ILE A 73 2.06 -8.34 -9.07
C ILE A 73 3.35 -7.55 -8.83
N SER A 74 3.43 -6.78 -7.74
CA SER A 74 4.64 -6.01 -7.43
C SER A 74 5.85 -6.90 -7.20
N ASN A 75 5.67 -8.06 -6.56
CA ASN A 75 6.75 -9.02 -6.32
C ASN A 75 7.17 -9.72 -7.61
N GLU A 76 6.22 -10.12 -8.45
CA GLU A 76 6.49 -10.70 -9.77
C GLU A 76 7.30 -9.73 -10.64
N LEU A 77 6.85 -8.47 -10.75
CA LEU A 77 7.55 -7.43 -11.50
C LEU A 77 8.97 -7.18 -10.99
N ARG A 78 9.20 -7.22 -9.67
CA ARG A 78 10.55 -7.07 -9.09
C ARG A 78 11.44 -8.29 -9.29
N SER A 79 10.84 -9.47 -9.40
CA SER A 79 11.57 -10.71 -9.66
C SER A 79 11.93 -10.89 -11.14
N PHE A 80 11.36 -10.07 -12.03
CA PHE A 80 11.64 -10.15 -13.45
C PHE A 80 13.13 -9.86 -13.69
N PRO A 81 13.86 -10.78 -14.34
CA PRO A 81 15.28 -10.59 -14.60
C PRO A 81 15.44 -9.45 -15.61
N LEU A 82 16.13 -8.39 -15.20
CA LEU A 82 16.52 -7.32 -16.10
C LEU A 82 17.88 -7.67 -16.69
N ASN A 83 18.04 -7.44 -18.00
CA ASN A 83 19.34 -7.50 -18.63
C ASN A 83 20.08 -6.19 -18.33
N ASP A 84 21.30 -6.28 -17.78
CA ASP A 84 22.11 -5.11 -17.43
C ASP A 84 22.43 -4.21 -18.64
N ASP A 85 22.43 -4.78 -19.85
CA ASP A 85 22.64 -4.06 -21.11
C ASP A 85 21.37 -3.40 -21.66
N GLU A 86 20.20 -3.70 -21.10
CA GLU A 86 18.92 -3.17 -21.55
C GLU A 86 18.70 -1.75 -21.01
N GLN A 87 18.69 -0.77 -21.90
CA GLN A 87 18.50 0.63 -21.50
C GLN A 87 17.05 0.90 -21.08
N PRO A 88 16.82 1.61 -19.96
CA PRO A 88 15.47 1.99 -19.56
C PRO A 88 14.86 2.95 -20.58
N LEU A 89 13.56 2.78 -20.84
CA LEU A 89 12.79 3.63 -21.77
C LEU A 89 12.83 5.12 -21.39
N THR A 90 12.90 5.41 -20.09
CA THR A 90 12.91 6.77 -19.54
C THR A 90 14.04 6.91 -18.54
N ILE A 91 14.91 7.90 -18.75
CA ILE A 91 16.00 8.24 -17.83
C ILE A 91 15.70 9.60 -17.22
N PHE A 92 15.48 9.65 -15.91
CA PHE A 92 15.39 10.91 -15.18
C PHE A 92 16.80 11.41 -14.84
N ARG A 93 17.20 12.54 -15.42
CA ARG A 93 18.44 13.23 -15.04
C ARG A 93 18.14 14.36 -14.07
N ARG A 94 18.90 14.45 -12.99
CA ARG A 94 18.86 15.59 -12.07
C ARG A 94 19.71 16.70 -12.70
N GLY A 95 19.08 17.82 -13.04
CA GLY A 95 19.76 19.08 -13.38
C GLY A 95 20.09 19.88 -12.14
#